data_AF-A0A2P4X9M4-F1
#
_entry.id   AF-A0A2P4X9M4-F1
#
_cell.length_a   1.000
_cell.length_b   1.000
_cell.length_c   1.000
_cell.angle_alpha   90.00
_cell.angle_beta   90.00
_cell.angle_gamma   90.00
#
_symmetry.space_group_name_H-M   'P 1'
#
loop_
_entity.id
_entity.type
_entity.pdbx_description
1 polymer ?
#
loop_
_entity_poly.entity_id
_entity_poly.type
_entity_poly.pdbx_seq_one_letter_code
_entity_poly.pdbx_strand_id
1 'polypeptide(L)'
;MVTARLLQNFTIYKFWRLEWKFLPVHIEYLLEELASTPELTLVQMAELVEQRFGVAITRETVRRALDARSFTVKKLHRDVVTRNSPTNKQKRADYVIKFYAALANVKKVFYLDETNFNL
;
A
#
# COMPACT_ATOMS: atom_id res chain seq x y z
N MET A 1 -50.48 43.88 24.85
CA MET A 1 -50.47 42.52 25.44
C MET A 1 -49.90 41.56 24.42
N VAL A 2 -48.95 40.74 24.88
CA VAL A 2 -48.04 39.79 24.20
C VAL A 2 -48.84 38.70 23.47
N THR A 3 -48.50 38.22 22.26
CA THR A 3 -47.60 37.09 21.87
C THR A 3 -47.90 36.75 20.39
N ALA A 4 -47.10 36.12 19.52
CA ALA A 4 -45.72 35.67 19.48
C ALA A 4 -45.35 35.42 17.99
N ARG A 5 -44.30 36.09 17.53
CA ARG A 5 -43.16 35.54 16.78
C ARG A 5 -43.40 34.25 15.94
N LEU A 6 -43.79 34.38 14.68
CA LEU A 6 -43.55 33.35 13.65
C LEU A 6 -42.19 33.61 12.99
N LEU A 7 -41.12 33.16 13.66
CA LEU A 7 -39.80 33.04 13.08
C LEU A 7 -39.76 31.83 12.12
N GLN A 8 -39.20 32.08 10.94
CA GLN A 8 -38.13 31.28 10.33
C GLN A 8 -38.27 29.76 10.46
N ASN A 9 -38.88 29.11 9.47
CA ASN A 9 -38.77 27.66 9.29
C ASN A 9 -38.50 27.27 7.83
N PHE A 10 -37.50 27.90 7.21
CA PHE A 10 -36.92 27.48 5.93
C PHE A 10 -35.43 27.09 6.05
N THR A 11 -35.05 26.53 7.20
CA THR A 11 -33.67 26.09 7.47
C THR A 11 -33.65 24.80 8.30
N ILE A 12 -34.31 23.74 7.81
CA ILE A 12 -34.24 22.41 8.48
C ILE A 12 -33.64 21.31 7.56
N TYR A 13 -33.32 21.62 6.30
CA TYR A 13 -32.56 20.69 5.43
C TYR A 13 -31.06 21.03 5.33
N LYS A 14 -30.49 21.59 6.40
CA LYS A 14 -29.04 21.83 6.54
C LYS A 14 -28.44 21.13 7.76
N PHE A 15 -29.08 20.05 8.21
CA PHE A 15 -28.69 19.27 9.38
C PHE A 15 -28.39 17.85 8.89
N TRP A 16 -27.12 17.42 8.98
CA TRP A 16 -26.55 16.11 8.58
C TRP A 16 -25.92 15.93 7.18
N ARG A 17 -25.32 16.96 6.57
CA ARG A 17 -24.16 16.68 5.70
C ARG A 17 -22.91 16.86 6.57
N LEU A 18 -22.47 15.79 7.22
CA LEU A 18 -21.07 15.67 7.65
C LEU A 18 -20.26 15.98 6.39
N GLU A 19 -19.61 17.12 6.31
CA GLU A 19 -18.62 17.34 5.25
C GLU A 19 -17.50 16.35 5.57
N TRP A 20 -17.44 15.26 4.80
CA TRP A 20 -16.36 14.31 4.94
C TRP A 20 -15.08 15.08 4.64
N LYS A 21 -14.26 15.34 5.66
CA LYS A 21 -12.91 15.93 5.48
C LYS A 21 -12.11 15.14 4.44
N PHE A 22 -12.43 13.86 4.26
CA PHE A 22 -11.80 12.98 3.30
C PHE A 22 -12.67 12.83 2.04
N LEU A 23 -12.31 13.60 1.02
CA LEU A 23 -13.01 13.66 -0.26
C LEU A 23 -12.46 12.62 -1.26
N PRO A 24 -13.24 12.22 -2.28
CA PRO A 24 -12.77 11.30 -3.32
C PRO A 24 -11.48 11.74 -4.02
N VAL A 25 -11.28 13.06 -4.22
CA VAL A 25 -10.06 13.63 -4.80
C VAL A 25 -8.80 13.34 -3.96
N HIS A 26 -8.93 13.29 -2.62
CA HIS A 26 -7.81 12.92 -1.75
C HIS A 26 -7.46 11.43 -1.91
N ILE A 27 -8.47 10.58 -2.11
CA ILE A 27 -8.28 9.15 -2.34
C ILE A 27 -7.57 8.93 -3.67
N GLU A 28 -8.03 9.57 -4.74
CA GLU A 28 -7.43 9.45 -6.08
C GLU A 28 -5.96 9.86 -6.07
N TYR A 29 -5.63 11.00 -5.45
CA TYR A 29 -4.24 11.41 -5.25
C TYR A 29 -3.41 10.34 -4.53
N LEU A 30 -3.92 9.81 -3.42
CA LEU A 30 -3.19 8.79 -2.67
C LEU A 30 -2.99 7.49 -3.46
N LEU A 31 -3.91 7.16 -4.36
CA LEU A 31 -3.77 5.99 -5.23
C LEU A 31 -2.69 6.20 -6.30
N GLU A 32 -2.57 7.41 -6.84
CA GLU A 32 -1.49 7.79 -7.76
C GLU A 32 -0.13 7.70 -7.04
N GLU A 33 -0.02 8.27 -5.84
CA GLU A 33 1.19 8.21 -5.03
C GLU A 33 1.56 6.76 -4.66
N LEU A 34 0.57 5.94 -4.31
CA LEU A 34 0.79 4.52 -3.99
C LEU A 34 1.23 3.72 -5.23
N ALA A 35 0.74 4.06 -6.43
CA ALA A 35 1.18 3.44 -7.67
C ALA A 35 2.64 3.76 -7.99
N SER A 36 3.10 4.98 -7.68
CA SER A 36 4.51 5.36 -7.80
C SER A 36 5.39 4.75 -6.71
N THR A 37 4.87 4.72 -5.47
CA THR A 37 5.64 4.32 -4.28
C THR A 37 4.85 3.30 -3.45
N PRO A 38 4.98 1.99 -3.73
CA PRO A 38 4.20 0.95 -3.05
C PRO A 38 4.60 0.73 -1.59
N GLU A 39 5.71 1.30 -1.13
CA GLU A 39 6.16 1.24 0.27
C GLU A 39 5.51 2.31 1.17
N LEU A 40 4.64 3.16 0.63
CA LEU A 40 4.00 4.22 1.40
C LEU A 40 3.25 3.67 2.61
N THR A 41 3.59 4.20 3.79
CA THR A 41 2.90 3.87 5.02
C THR A 41 1.63 4.70 5.18
N LEU A 42 0.65 4.18 5.93
CA LEU A 42 -0.59 4.92 6.21
C LEU A 42 -0.36 6.27 6.91
N VAL A 43 0.73 6.40 7.67
CA VAL A 43 1.11 7.66 8.34
C VAL A 43 1.60 8.66 7.30
N GLN A 44 2.52 8.25 6.42
CA GLN A 44 3.01 9.09 5.32
C GLN A 44 1.88 9.50 4.38
N MET A 45 0.93 8.60 4.10
CA MET A 45 -0.25 8.95 3.30
C MET A 45 -1.11 10.03 3.97
N ALA A 46 -1.27 10.00 5.28
CA ALA A 46 -1.98 11.07 6.00
C ALA A 46 -1.22 12.41 5.90
N GLU A 47 0.10 12.39 6.07
CA GLU A 47 0.98 13.55 5.91
C GLU A 47 0.91 14.12 4.47
N LEU A 48 0.88 13.27 3.44
CA LEU A 48 0.77 13.69 2.04
C LEU A 48 -0.55 14.44 1.78
N VAL A 49 -1.67 14.00 2.38
CA VAL A 49 -2.95 14.70 2.25
C VAL A 49 -2.93 16.03 2.99
N GLU A 50 -2.34 16.08 4.17
CA GLU A 50 -2.19 17.32 4.92
C GLU A 50 -1.31 18.33 4.16
N GLN A 51 -0.18 17.89 3.61
CA GLN A 51 0.74 18.74 2.85
C GLN A 51 0.11 19.27 1.56
N ARG A 52 -0.63 18.43 0.82
CA ARG A 52 -1.20 18.82 -0.48
C ARG A 52 -2.51 19.59 -0.37
N PHE A 53 -3.37 19.24 0.59
CA PHE A 53 -4.73 19.78 0.69
C PHE A 53 -5.00 20.59 1.97
N GLY A 54 -4.06 20.65 2.91
CA GLY A 54 -4.25 21.31 4.21
C GLY A 54 -5.23 20.57 5.13
N VAL A 55 -5.52 19.30 4.84
CA VAL A 55 -6.51 18.51 5.58
C VAL A 55 -5.79 17.50 6.48
N ALA A 56 -5.82 17.76 7.79
CA ALA A 56 -5.36 16.81 8.78
C ALA A 56 -6.33 15.62 8.90
N ILE A 57 -5.82 14.41 8.65
CA ILE A 57 -6.54 13.14 8.77
C ILE A 57 -5.72 12.14 9.58
N THR A 58 -6.40 11.18 10.21
CA THR A 58 -5.70 10.10 10.91
C THR A 58 -5.37 8.95 9.97
N ARG A 59 -4.33 8.17 10.31
CA ARG A 59 -3.96 6.94 9.57
C ARG A 59 -5.12 5.94 9.47
N GLU A 60 -6.02 5.89 10.46
CA GLU A 60 -7.18 5.00 10.46
C GLU A 60 -8.23 5.44 9.43
N THR A 61 -8.39 6.75 9.22
CA THR A 61 -9.26 7.27 8.16
C THR A 61 -8.74 6.89 6.78
N VAL A 62 -7.43 7.02 6.57
CA VAL A 62 -6.77 6.56 5.34
C VAL A 62 -7.00 5.05 5.15
N ARG A 63 -6.75 4.25 6.19
CA ARG A 63 -6.96 2.79 6.13
C ARG A 63 -8.38 2.44 5.72
N ARG A 64 -9.39 3.01 6.38
CA ARG A 64 -10.81 2.72 6.09
C ARG A 64 -11.19 3.09 4.67
N ALA A 65 -10.65 4.19 4.15
CA ALA A 65 -10.93 4.61 2.79
C ALA A 65 -10.26 3.72 1.73
N LEU A 66 -9.04 3.23 2.01
CA LEU A 66 -8.36 2.24 1.17
C LEU A 66 -9.09 0.88 1.23
N ASP A 67 -9.51 0.44 2.41
CA ASP A 67 -10.30 -0.79 2.58
C ASP A 67 -11.61 -0.71 1.77
N ALA A 68 -12.29 0.44 1.76
CA ALA A 68 -13.49 0.68 0.96
C ALA A 68 -13.25 0.62 -0.56
N ARG A 69 -12.00 0.83 -0.99
CA ARG A 69 -11.54 0.67 -2.39
C ARG A 69 -10.93 -0.73 -2.63
N SER A 70 -11.10 -1.66 -1.70
CA SER A 70 -10.57 -3.03 -1.76
C SER A 70 -9.04 -3.13 -1.78
N PHE A 71 -8.33 -2.12 -1.28
CA PHE A 71 -6.89 -2.24 -1.02
C PHE A 71 -6.65 -2.99 0.28
N THR A 72 -5.61 -3.83 0.29
CA THR A 72 -5.19 -4.53 1.50
C THR A 72 -3.78 -4.12 1.89
N VAL A 73 -3.60 -3.67 3.13
CA VAL A 73 -2.27 -3.43 3.70
C VAL A 73 -1.62 -4.76 4.03
N LYS A 74 -0.49 -5.08 3.39
CA LYS A 74 0.30 -6.29 3.64
C LYS A 74 1.66 -5.92 4.22
N LYS A 75 2.25 -6.84 4.98
CA LYS A 75 3.62 -6.71 5.46
C LYS A 75 4.58 -6.84 4.27
N LEU A 76 5.42 -5.83 4.06
CA LEU A 76 6.45 -5.87 3.03
C LEU A 76 7.60 -6.77 3.51
N HIS A 77 7.95 -7.79 2.72
CA HIS A 77 9.17 -8.57 2.92
C HIS A 77 10.30 -7.89 2.15
N ARG A 78 11.23 -7.27 2.88
CA ARG A 78 12.41 -6.66 2.28
C ARG A 78 13.41 -7.75 1.93
N ASP A 79 13.60 -7.97 0.63
CA ASP A 79 14.61 -8.88 0.14
C ASP A 79 16.00 -8.21 0.19
N VAL A 80 17.07 -9.02 0.29
CA VAL A 80 18.43 -8.49 0.30
C VAL A 80 18.72 -7.89 -1.07
N VAL A 81 19.16 -6.62 -1.11
CA VAL A 81 19.40 -5.86 -2.35
C VAL A 81 20.34 -6.61 -3.31
N THR A 82 21.32 -7.33 -2.76
CA THR A 82 22.28 -8.12 -3.55
C THR A 82 21.63 -9.34 -4.20
N ARG A 83 20.54 -9.90 -3.66
CA ARG A 83 19.90 -11.11 -4.20
C ARG A 83 19.34 -10.88 -5.60
N ASN A 84 18.83 -9.69 -5.89
CA ASN A 84 18.21 -9.36 -7.19
C ASN A 84 19.04 -8.39 -8.04
N SER A 85 20.35 -8.28 -7.80
CA SER A 85 21.24 -7.54 -8.70
C SER A 85 21.16 -8.11 -10.13
N PRO A 86 21.32 -7.27 -11.18
CA PRO A 86 21.35 -7.76 -12.57
C PRO A 86 22.36 -8.89 -12.78
N THR A 87 23.52 -8.79 -12.13
CA THR A 87 24.57 -9.81 -12.16
C THR A 87 24.12 -11.14 -11.55
N ASN A 88 23.46 -11.12 -10.39
CA ASN A 88 23.00 -12.35 -9.73
C ASN A 88 21.77 -12.94 -10.42
N LYS A 89 20.92 -12.11 -11.04
CA LYS A 89 19.84 -12.58 -11.93
C LYS A 89 20.42 -13.36 -13.11
N GLN A 90 21.45 -12.84 -13.76
CA GLN A 90 22.13 -13.53 -14.86
C GLN A 90 22.73 -14.86 -14.39
N LYS A 91 23.49 -14.85 -13.28
CA LYS A 91 24.07 -16.07 -12.71
C LYS A 91 23.01 -17.15 -12.42
N ARG A 92 21.84 -16.77 -11.89
CA ARG A 92 20.73 -17.70 -11.66
C ARG A 92 20.18 -18.27 -12.97
N ALA A 93 20.00 -17.43 -13.99
CA ALA A 93 19.56 -17.89 -15.30
C ALA A 93 20.56 -18.88 -15.92
N ASP A 94 21.85 -18.54 -15.92
CA ASP A 94 22.92 -19.38 -16.44
C ASP A 94 23.02 -20.72 -15.70
N TYR A 95 22.89 -20.70 -14.37
CA TYR A 95 22.84 -21.91 -13.55
C TYR A 95 21.68 -22.81 -13.96
N VAL A 96 20.47 -22.26 -14.07
CA VAL A 96 19.27 -23.03 -14.43
C VAL A 96 19.41 -23.65 -15.82
N ILE A 97 19.93 -22.90 -16.80
CA ILE A 97 20.19 -23.41 -18.16
C ILE A 97 21.16 -24.60 -18.12
N LYS A 98 22.30 -24.45 -17.43
CA LYS A 98 23.30 -25.51 -17.29
C LYS A 98 22.75 -26.73 -16.53
N PHE A 99 21.95 -26.48 -15.50
CA PHE A 99 21.32 -27.51 -14.69
C PHE A 99 20.36 -28.37 -15.50
N TYR A 100 19.45 -27.75 -16.27
CA TYR A 100 18.54 -28.49 -17.14
C TYR A 100 19.26 -29.21 -18.28
N ALA A 101 20.31 -28.62 -18.85
CA ALA A 101 21.14 -29.31 -19.84
C ALA A 101 21.81 -30.57 -19.24
N ALA A 102 22.27 -30.52 -17.99
CA ALA A 102 22.84 -31.67 -17.32
C ALA A 102 21.79 -32.76 -17.02
N LEU A 103 20.57 -32.38 -16.61
CA LEU A 103 19.46 -33.31 -16.41
C LEU A 103 19.04 -34.02 -17.70
N ALA A 104 19.00 -33.30 -18.83
CA ALA A 104 18.71 -33.89 -20.14
C ALA A 104 19.74 -34.94 -20.56
N ASN A 105 20.98 -34.81 -20.08
CA ASN A 105 22.05 -35.79 -20.28
C ASN A 105 22.04 -36.95 -19.26
N VAL A 106 20.91 -37.16 -18.55
CA VAL A 106 20.70 -38.24 -17.56
C VAL A 106 21.75 -38.22 -16.44
N LYS A 107 22.32 -37.05 -16.13
CA LYS A 107 23.23 -36.90 -14.99
C LYS A 107 22.43 -36.89 -13.70
N LYS A 108 22.84 -37.70 -12.73
CA LYS A 108 22.23 -37.72 -11.40
C LYS A 108 22.65 -36.46 -10.62
N VAL A 109 21.67 -35.72 -10.12
CA VAL A 109 21.88 -34.49 -9.36
C VAL A 109 21.97 -34.82 -7.88
N PHE A 110 23.02 -34.33 -7.23
CA PHE A 110 23.16 -34.33 -5.79
C PHE A 110 23.20 -32.88 -5.30
N TYR A 111 22.41 -32.58 -4.27
CA TYR A 111 22.46 -31.30 -3.58
C TYR A 111 23.28 -31.48 -2.32
N LEU A 112 24.34 -30.70 -2.20
CA LEU A 112 25.15 -30.58 -1.00
C LEU A 112 25.08 -29.11 -0.58
N ASP A 113 24.60 -28.87 0.63
CA ASP A 113 24.55 -27.55 1.23
C ASP A 113 25.14 -27.61 2.64
N GLU A 114 25.89 -26.59 3.00
CA GLU A 114 26.63 -26.53 4.27
C GLU A 114 25.78 -25.90 5.40
N THR A 115 24.46 -25.78 5.23
CA THR A 115 23.61 -25.13 6.23
C THR A 115 22.73 -26.13 7.00
N ASN A 116 23.31 -26.67 8.08
CA ASN A 116 22.73 -26.76 9.44
C ASN A 116 23.55 -27.72 10.31
N PHE A 117 24.64 -27.22 10.89
CA PHE A 117 25.10 -27.71 12.19
C PHE A 117 24.57 -26.74 13.25
N ASN A 118 23.33 -26.94 13.69
CA ASN A 118 22.99 -26.57 15.06
C ASN A 118 23.46 -27.75 15.93
N LEU A 119 24.73 -27.71 16.34
CA LEU A 119 25.21 -28.44 17.53
C LEU A 119 24.94 -27.58 18.76
#